data_AF-A0A9E1J6V8-F1
#
_entry.id   AF-A0A9E1J6V8-F1
#
_cell.length_a   1.000
_cell.length_b   1.000
_cell.length_c   1.000
_cell.angle_alpha   90.00
_cell.angle_beta   90.00
_cell.angle_gamma   90.00
#
_symmetry.space_group_name_H-M   'P 1'
#
loop_
_entity.id
_entity.type
_entity.pdbx_description
1 polymer ?
#
loop_
_entity_poly.entity_id
_entity_poly.type
_entity_poly.pdbx_seq_one_letter_code
_entity_poly.pdbx_strand_id
1 'polypeptide(L)' 'MDRETTETLSGAEILIRALTDQGVEVIFGYPGGAVLPIYDALFS' A
#
# COMPACT_ATOMS: atom_id res chain seq x y z
N MET A 1 18.06 23.52 -8.51
CA MET A 1 18.37 22.12 -8.12
C MET A 1 17.25 21.71 -7.19
N ASP A 2 16.17 21.24 -7.79
CA ASP A 2 14.99 20.80 -7.05
C ASP A 2 15.40 19.59 -6.22
N ARG A 3 15.18 19.68 -4.91
CA ARG A 3 15.42 18.55 -4.00
C ARG A 3 14.32 17.54 -4.32
N GLU A 4 14.72 16.40 -4.88
CA GLU A 4 13.82 15.26 -5.06
C GLU A 4 13.37 14.82 -3.66
N THR A 5 12.13 15.17 -3.30
CA THR A 5 11.55 14.81 -2.02
C THR A 5 11.34 13.31 -2.03
N THR A 6 12.17 12.55 -1.33
CA THR A 6 11.94 11.11 -1.15
C THR A 6 10.67 10.94 -0.32
N GLU A 7 9.56 10.58 -0.96
CA GLU A 7 8.34 10.21 -0.26
C GLU A 7 8.62 8.97 0.59
N THR A 8 8.44 9.08 1.91
CA THR A 8 8.56 7.95 2.82
C THR A 8 7.21 7.26 2.87
N LEU A 9 7.12 6.08 2.26
CA LEU A 9 5.93 5.22 2.28
C LEU A 9 6.01 4.22 3.44
N SER A 10 4.88 3.93 4.05
CA SER A 10 4.72 2.79 4.95
C SER A 10 4.85 1.47 4.19
N GLY A 11 5.13 0.38 4.92
CA GLY A 11 5.17 -0.95 4.31
C GLY A 11 3.85 -1.37 3.65
N ALA A 12 2.72 -0.90 4.18
CA ALA A 12 1.40 -1.16 3.61
C ALA A 12 1.21 -0.43 2.27
N GLU A 13 1.57 0.86 2.20
CA GLU A 13 1.51 1.63 0.95
C GLU A 13 2.45 1.06 -0.12
N ILE A 14 3.65 0.63 0.26
CA ILE A 14 4.60 -0.05 -0.64
C ILE A 14 3.97 -1.32 -1.21
N LEU A 15 3.31 -2.12 -0.37
CA LEU A 15 2.63 -3.34 -0.80
C LEU A 15 1.51 -3.02 -1.81
N ILE A 16 0.64 -2.04 -1.51
CA ILE A 16 -0.47 -1.68 -2.41
C ILE A 16 0.04 -1.12 -3.74
N ARG A 17 1.10 -0.29 -3.70
CA ARG A 17 1.77 0.20 -4.91
C ARG A 17 2.30 -0.95 -5.77
N ALA A 18 3.01 -1.89 -5.16
CA ALA A 18 3.54 -3.04 -5.87
C ALA A 18 2.44 -3.91 -6.51
N LEU A 19 1.33 -4.13 -5.80
CA LEU A 19 0.18 -4.88 -6.35
C LEU A 19 -0.46 -4.12 -7.52
N THR A 20 -0.57 -2.80 -7.41
CA THR A 20 -1.10 -1.93 -8.47
C THR A 20 -0.21 -1.96 -9.70
N ASP A 21 1.11 -1.86 -9.53
CA ASP A 21 2.10 -1.91 -10.62
C ASP A 21 2.10 -3.27 -11.35
N GLN A 22 1.65 -4.33 -10.69
CA GLN A 22 1.44 -5.66 -11.29
C GLN A 22 0.04 -5.86 -11.90
N GLY A 23 -0.81 -4.83 -11.90
CA GLY A 23 -2.16 -4.89 -12.46
C GLY A 23 -3.12 -5.76 -11.66
N VAL A 24 -2.93 -5.89 -10.35
CA VAL A 24 -3.86 -6.63 -9.49
C VAL A 24 -5.13 -5.80 -9.28
N GLU A 25 -6.27 -6.33 -9.74
CA GLU A 25 -7.57 -5.66 -9.62
C GLU A 25 -8.42 -6.18 -8.44
N VAL A 26 -8.16 -7.40 -7.98
CA VAL A 26 -8.98 -8.07 -6.94
C VAL A 26 -8.09 -8.69 -5.88
N ILE A 27 -8.37 -8.36 -4.62
CA ILE A 27 -7.71 -8.93 -3.43
C ILE A 27 -8.76 -9.64 -2.58
N PHE A 28 -8.50 -10.91 -2.25
CA PHE A 28 -9.30 -11.66 -1.27
C PHE A 28 -8.64 -11.50 0.10
N GLY A 29 -9.36 -10.91 1.05
CA GLY A 29 -8.86 -10.64 2.39
C GLY A 29 -9.76 -11.22 3.47
N TYR A 30 -9.14 -11.66 4.57
CA TYR A 30 -9.82 -11.89 5.84
C TYR A 30 -9.23 -10.94 6.89
N PRO A 31 -10.04 -10.07 7.53
CA PRO A 31 -9.51 -9.04 8.42
C PRO A 31 -8.97 -9.62 9.74
N GLY A 32 -8.00 -8.93 10.32
CA GLY A 32 -7.40 -9.25 11.62
C GLY A 32 -6.49 -8.12 12.09
N GLY A 33 -6.26 -8.01 13.41
CA GLY A 33 -5.57 -6.85 14.00
C GLY A 33 -4.20 -6.52 13.39
N ALA A 34 -3.40 -7.54 13.08
CA ALA A 34 -2.06 -7.36 12.52
C ALA A 34 -2.07 -6.84 11.07
N VAL A 35 -3.14 -7.08 10.31
CA VAL A 35 -3.24 -6.73 8.90
C VAL A 35 -4.08 -5.49 8.63
N LEU A 36 -4.64 -4.84 9.68
CA LEU A 36 -5.40 -3.60 9.55
C LEU A 36 -4.68 -2.50 8.76
N PRO A 37 -3.36 -2.25 8.92
CA PRO A 37 -2.68 -1.22 8.14
C PRO A 37 -2.75 -1.43 6.61
N ILE A 38 -2.89 -2.69 6.15
CA ILE A 38 -3.04 -3.00 4.72
C ILE A 38 -4.44 -2.60 4.25
N TYR A 39 -5.47 -2.85 5.06
CA TYR A 39 -6.84 -2.40 4.75
C TYR A 39 -6.93 -0.88 4.78
N ASP A 40 -6.30 -0.22 5.76
CA ASP A 40 -6.26 1.24 5.82
C ASP A 40 -5.64 1.83 4.54
N ALA A 41 -4.51 1.27 4.07
CA ALA A 41 -3.85 1.71 2.84
C ALA A 41 -4.62 1.38 1.54
N LEU A 42 -5.57 0.43 1.58
CA LEU A 42 -6.45 0.13 0.43
C LEU A 42 -7.57 1.15 0.27
N PHE A 43 -7.93 1.87 1.33
CA PHE A 43 -9.07 2.80 1.35
C PHE A 43 -8.67 4.27 1.63
N SER A 44 -7.37 4.56 1.73
CA SER A 44 -6.79 5.88 2.03
C SER A 44 -6.72 6.81 0.82
#